data_AF-A0A6N2K802-F1
#
_entry.id   AF-A0A6N2K802-F1
#
_cell.length_a   1.000
_cell.length_b   1.000
_cell.length_c   1.000
_cell.angle_alpha   90.00
_cell.angle_beta   90.00
_cell.angle_gamma   90.00
#
_symmetry.space_group_name_H-M   'P 1'
#
loop_
_entity.id
_entity.type
_entity.pdbx_description
1 polymer ?
#
loop_
_entity_poly.entity_id
_entity_poly.type
_entity_poly.pdbx_seq_one_letter_code
_entity_poly.pdbx_strand_id
1 'polypeptide(L)'
;MLAIEAKLYYIVFSCNTRTLYYSEHREQAIAQQTERQQARHQPASSSSENLGASKREVEISRPFFTERETHFQMDLDYLLAIPSWNSVGILVTFFTYLAIAGSLIPAKLVPGVTLQDGSRLHYRCNGLLSMLLLAPLLGVGAKMGLLSLTVISERGLELLSATFIFSFLVALALYAAGCKSRNQSSSLKPYVTGNLIHDWWFGAQLNPSFLGIDLKFFFVRSGMMGWLFINLSVLAKTIQSATLSHSMILYQIFCLIYILDYFYYEEYMTSTWDIIAERLGFMLVFGDLGWWLLGNKVELTTAAVIANCFVFLIGYLVFRGANKQKHDFKKNPKALIWGKPPKVVGGKLLASGYWGIARHCNYLGDLLLALSFSLPCGISSPVPYFYPIYLLILLIWRERRDEARCAEKYKEVWAEYRRLVPWRILPYFY
;
A
#
# COMPACT_ATOMS: atom_id res chain seq x y z
N MET A 1 -6.27 -5.73 15.50
CA MET A 1 -6.17 -6.05 14.08
C MET A 1 -5.95 -4.72 13.40
N LEU A 2 -4.78 -4.54 12.80
CA LEU A 2 -4.29 -3.27 12.26
C LEU A 2 -3.86 -3.52 10.83
N ALA A 3 -4.11 -2.52 9.99
CA ALA A 3 -3.22 -2.03 8.95
C ALA A 3 -4.07 -1.19 7.99
N ILE A 4 -4.38 0.06 8.34
CA ILE A 4 -4.93 0.99 7.36
C ILE A 4 -4.62 2.47 7.63
N GLU A 5 -3.67 2.76 8.51
CA GLU A 5 -3.06 4.08 8.47
C GLU A 5 -1.78 3.92 7.65
N ALA A 6 -1.88 4.37 6.39
CA ALA A 6 -0.81 4.60 5.44
C ALA A 6 -0.06 3.38 4.89
N LYS A 7 -0.62 2.91 3.79
CA LYS A 7 0.05 2.19 2.71
C LYS A 7 0.87 3.13 1.83
N LEU A 8 1.46 4.20 2.38
CA LEU A 8 2.14 5.22 1.57
C LEU A 8 3.39 4.67 0.86
N TYR A 9 3.89 3.50 1.25
CA TYR A 9 5.05 2.88 0.64
C TYR A 9 4.85 1.37 0.62
N TYR A 10 4.41 0.83 -0.52
CA TYR A 10 4.62 -0.59 -0.81
C TYR A 10 5.67 -0.72 -1.90
N ILE A 11 6.49 -1.75 -1.76
CA ILE A 11 7.53 -2.08 -2.72
C ILE A 11 6.91 -3.01 -3.73
N VAL A 12 6.62 -2.53 -4.92
CA VAL A 12 6.25 -3.45 -6.00
C VAL A 12 7.42 -3.59 -6.95
N PHE A 13 8.00 -4.79 -7.02
CA PHE A 13 9.14 -5.19 -7.86
C PHE A 13 8.88 -4.99 -9.37
N SER A 14 8.99 -3.78 -9.91
CA SER A 14 8.81 -3.59 -11.36
C SER A 14 10.07 -3.93 -12.15
N CYS A 15 9.93 -4.67 -13.25
CA CYS A 15 11.04 -4.92 -14.17
C CYS A 15 11.40 -3.61 -14.88
N ASN A 16 12.69 -3.26 -14.87
CA ASN A 16 13.23 -2.03 -15.43
C ASN A 16 12.90 -1.91 -16.94
N THR A 17 11.84 -1.19 -17.31
CA THR A 17 11.58 -0.76 -18.70
C THR A 17 12.70 0.17 -19.21
N ARG A 18 13.49 0.75 -18.32
CA ARG A 18 14.60 1.66 -18.62
C ARG A 18 15.80 0.96 -19.26
N THR A 19 15.98 -0.36 -19.15
CA THR A 19 17.11 -1.02 -19.83
C THR A 19 16.75 -1.41 -21.27
N LEU A 20 15.51 -1.84 -21.52
CA LEU A 20 15.05 -2.24 -22.86
C LEU A 20 14.76 -1.05 -23.77
N TYR A 21 14.12 0.01 -23.25
CA TYR A 21 13.85 1.21 -24.05
C TYR A 21 15.16 1.93 -24.43
N TYR A 22 16.12 2.02 -23.51
CA TYR A 22 17.42 2.61 -23.81
C TYR A 22 18.33 1.69 -24.63
N SER A 23 18.22 0.35 -24.55
CA SER A 23 19.00 -0.54 -25.43
C SER A 23 18.49 -0.48 -26.86
N GLU A 24 17.17 -0.53 -27.08
CA GLU A 24 16.58 -0.46 -28.43
C GLU A 24 16.83 0.91 -29.10
N HIS A 25 16.63 2.02 -28.37
CA HIS A 25 16.91 3.35 -28.94
C HIS A 25 18.41 3.61 -29.14
N ARG A 26 19.28 3.04 -28.30
CA ARG A 26 20.74 3.12 -28.49
C ARG A 26 21.21 2.26 -29.65
N GLU A 27 20.67 1.06 -29.84
CA GLU A 27 20.97 0.22 -31.01
C GLU A 27 20.47 0.83 -32.31
N GLN A 28 19.27 1.44 -32.31
CA GLN A 28 18.75 2.17 -33.47
C GLN A 28 19.56 3.43 -33.79
N ALA A 29 20.01 4.17 -32.76
CA ALA A 29 20.88 5.34 -32.94
C ALA A 29 22.29 4.96 -33.43
N ILE A 30 22.85 3.84 -32.94
CA ILE A 30 24.14 3.31 -33.41
C ILE A 30 24.01 2.77 -34.84
N ALA A 31 22.92 2.08 -35.18
CA ALA A 31 22.65 1.60 -36.53
C ALA A 31 22.53 2.77 -37.52
N GLN A 32 21.76 3.82 -37.19
CA GLN A 32 21.64 5.01 -38.03
C GLN A 32 22.94 5.81 -38.16
N GLN A 33 23.78 5.87 -37.11
CA GLN A 33 25.10 6.49 -37.19
C GLN A 33 26.06 5.66 -38.05
N THR A 34 25.99 4.33 -37.98
CA THR A 34 26.81 3.41 -38.76
C THR A 34 26.43 3.47 -40.24
N GLU A 35 25.14 3.50 -40.58
CA GLU A 35 24.65 3.71 -41.95
C GLU A 35 25.07 5.08 -42.52
N ARG A 36 25.00 6.15 -41.71
CA ARG A 36 25.46 7.49 -42.12
C ARG A 36 26.98 7.58 -42.31
N GLN A 37 27.77 6.79 -41.58
CA GLN A 37 29.22 6.70 -41.78
C GLN A 37 29.58 5.85 -43.00
N GLN A 38 28.88 4.74 -43.24
CA GLN A 38 29.06 3.91 -44.43
C GLN A 38 28.65 4.65 -45.72
N ALA A 39 27.59 5.47 -45.67
CA ALA A 39 27.20 6.34 -46.79
C ALA A 39 28.20 7.46 -47.09
N ARG A 40 29.06 7.84 -46.13
CA ARG A 40 30.16 8.82 -46.34
C ARG A 40 31.46 8.20 -46.85
N HIS A 41 31.55 6.88 -46.91
CA HIS A 41 32.76 6.16 -47.32
C HIS A 41 32.60 5.36 -48.62
N GLN A 42 31.52 5.57 -49.39
CA GLN A 42 31.48 5.12 -50.78
C GLN A 42 32.36 6.03 -51.66
N PRO A 43 33.39 5.50 -52.35
CA PRO A 43 34.25 6.32 -53.19
C PRO A 43 33.55 6.62 -54.52
N ALA A 44 33.27 7.89 -54.78
CA ALA A 44 33.00 8.36 -56.13
C ALA A 44 34.31 8.37 -56.92
N SER A 45 34.28 7.73 -58.09
CA SER A 45 35.40 7.60 -59.01
C SER A 45 35.81 8.93 -59.65
N SER A 46 37.13 9.02 -59.89
CA SER A 46 37.86 9.79 -60.91
C SER A 46 38.21 11.28 -60.73
N SER A 47 39.51 11.52 -61.00
CA SER A 47 40.22 12.66 -61.60
C SER A 47 40.65 13.89 -60.76
N SER A 48 41.95 13.84 -60.42
CA SER A 48 43.03 14.83 -60.69
C SER A 48 43.03 16.26 -60.13
N GLU A 49 44.21 16.58 -59.59
CA GLU A 49 44.95 17.86 -59.54
C GLU A 49 45.02 18.69 -58.24
N ASN A 50 46.27 19.10 -57.96
CA ASN A 50 46.84 19.74 -56.77
C ASN A 50 46.44 21.22 -56.62
N LEU A 51 46.30 21.72 -55.38
CA LEU A 51 47.09 22.85 -54.82
C LEU A 51 46.71 23.19 -53.36
N GLY A 52 47.72 23.36 -52.49
CA GLY A 52 47.88 24.51 -51.58
C GLY A 52 46.89 24.78 -50.42
N ALA A 53 47.36 24.47 -49.20
CA ALA A 53 47.33 25.31 -47.98
C ALA A 53 46.00 25.71 -47.26
N SER A 54 46.03 25.42 -45.94
CA SER A 54 45.40 26.13 -44.81
C SER A 54 43.87 26.06 -44.61
N LYS A 55 43.42 25.02 -43.89
CA LYS A 55 42.13 24.99 -43.20
C LYS A 55 42.11 25.94 -41.99
N ARG A 56 41.20 26.93 -41.97
CA ARG A 56 40.63 27.48 -40.74
C ARG A 56 39.23 26.92 -40.60
N GLU A 57 39.03 26.03 -39.63
CA GLU A 57 37.70 25.61 -39.20
C GLU A 57 37.10 26.70 -38.32
N VAL A 58 35.92 27.18 -38.71
CA VAL A 58 35.06 28.03 -37.89
C VAL A 58 34.37 27.12 -36.89
N GLU A 59 34.78 27.23 -35.62
CA GLU A 59 34.18 26.54 -34.50
C GLU A 59 32.81 27.19 -34.18
N ILE A 60 31.73 26.58 -34.65
CA ILE A 60 30.36 26.96 -34.29
C ILE A 60 30.12 26.46 -32.86
N SER A 61 30.13 27.39 -31.91
CA SER A 61 29.78 27.19 -30.50
C SER A 61 28.45 26.42 -30.36
N ARG A 62 28.51 25.18 -29.88
CA ARG A 62 27.34 24.45 -29.38
C ARG A 62 26.96 25.05 -28.02
N PRO A 63 25.67 25.28 -27.71
CA PRO A 63 25.28 25.68 -26.38
C PRO A 63 25.58 24.52 -25.42
N PHE A 64 26.42 24.79 -24.42
CA PHE A 64 26.77 23.88 -23.34
C PHE A 64 25.56 23.80 -22.40
N PHE A 65 24.54 23.04 -22.78
CA PHE A 65 23.46 22.66 -21.87
C PHE A 65 24.07 21.70 -20.84
N THR A 66 24.21 22.18 -19.61
CA THR A 66 24.80 21.39 -18.52
C THR A 66 23.91 20.18 -18.22
N GLU A 67 24.53 19.00 -18.15
CA GLU A 67 23.93 17.70 -17.79
C GLU A 67 23.11 17.73 -16.49
N ARG A 68 23.33 18.75 -15.65
CA ARG A 68 22.66 18.97 -14.37
C ARG A 68 21.26 19.56 -14.52
N GLU A 69 21.00 20.38 -15.54
CA GLU A 69 19.67 20.97 -15.80
C GLU A 69 18.73 19.96 -16.46
N THR A 70 19.23 19.12 -17.35
CA THR A 70 18.45 18.02 -17.95
C THR A 70 18.07 16.96 -16.93
N HIS A 71 18.93 16.64 -15.97
CA HIS A 71 18.57 15.76 -14.86
C HIS A 71 17.48 16.35 -13.96
N PHE A 72 17.55 17.65 -13.63
CA PHE A 72 16.58 18.31 -12.74
C PHE A 72 15.20 18.53 -13.41
N GLN A 73 15.17 18.90 -14.69
CA GLN A 73 13.93 19.05 -15.45
C GLN A 73 13.24 17.67 -15.68
N MET A 74 14.04 16.64 -15.95
CA MET A 74 13.55 15.27 -16.14
C MET A 74 13.09 14.61 -14.84
N ASP A 75 13.58 15.03 -13.66
CA ASP A 75 13.07 14.54 -12.37
C ASP A 75 11.69 15.11 -12.02
N LEU A 76 11.33 16.31 -12.52
CA LEU A 76 10.05 16.97 -12.22
C LEU A 76 8.88 16.42 -13.07
N ASP A 77 9.13 16.09 -14.34
CA ASP A 77 8.14 15.43 -15.21
C ASP A 77 7.76 14.01 -14.71
N TYR A 78 8.65 13.38 -13.94
CA TYR A 78 8.40 12.08 -13.30
C TYR A 78 7.66 12.20 -11.96
N LEU A 79 7.65 13.37 -11.33
CA LEU A 79 7.03 13.60 -10.01
C LEU A 79 5.50 13.70 -10.09
N LEU A 80 4.93 14.03 -11.26
CA LEU A 80 3.49 13.90 -11.57
C LEU A 80 3.30 13.63 -13.06
N ALA A 81 3.43 12.36 -13.47
CA ALA A 81 2.99 11.97 -14.81
C ALA A 81 1.51 12.34 -14.97
N ILE A 82 1.17 13.18 -15.95
CA ILE A 82 -0.23 13.58 -16.19
C ILE A 82 -1.02 12.31 -16.53
N PRO A 83 -2.07 11.97 -15.75
CA PRO A 83 -2.77 10.71 -15.95
C PRO A 83 -3.51 10.74 -17.28
N SER A 84 -3.30 9.71 -18.12
CA SER A 84 -4.10 9.55 -19.34
C SER A 84 -5.56 9.21 -19.00
N TRP A 85 -6.48 9.53 -19.91
CA TRP A 85 -7.88 9.13 -19.79
C TRP A 85 -8.06 7.61 -19.65
N ASN A 86 -7.15 6.82 -20.21
CA ASN A 86 -7.16 5.37 -20.05
C ASN A 86 -6.87 4.96 -18.59
N SER A 87 -5.86 5.56 -17.96
CA SER A 87 -5.51 5.30 -16.56
C SER A 87 -6.62 5.75 -15.61
N VAL A 88 -7.24 6.90 -15.88
CA VAL A 88 -8.45 7.34 -15.16
C VAL A 88 -9.59 6.36 -15.35
N GLY A 89 -9.83 5.89 -16.58
CA GLY A 89 -10.86 4.88 -16.90
C GLY A 89 -10.65 3.56 -16.16
N ILE A 90 -9.39 3.09 -16.03
CA ILE A 90 -9.05 1.89 -15.25
C ILE A 90 -9.42 2.10 -13.78
N LEU A 91 -9.01 3.23 -13.19
CA LEU A 91 -9.28 3.54 -11.78
C LEU A 91 -10.80 3.65 -11.50
N VAL A 92 -11.52 4.37 -12.36
CA VAL A 92 -12.98 4.51 -12.26
C VAL A 92 -13.66 3.16 -12.39
N THR A 93 -13.30 2.35 -13.39
CA THR A 93 -13.87 1.01 -13.59
C THR A 93 -13.64 0.12 -12.37
N PHE A 94 -12.45 0.18 -11.78
CA PHE A 94 -12.11 -0.55 -10.56
C PHE A 94 -12.99 -0.12 -9.38
N PHE A 95 -13.12 1.18 -9.11
CA PHE A 95 -13.98 1.65 -8.03
C PHE A 95 -15.47 1.37 -8.28
N THR A 96 -15.93 1.52 -9.52
CA THR A 96 -17.30 1.17 -9.91
C THR A 96 -17.57 -0.31 -9.69
N TYR A 97 -16.65 -1.19 -10.10
CA TYR A 97 -16.74 -2.63 -9.81
C TYR A 97 -16.87 -2.87 -8.31
N LEU A 98 -16.00 -2.29 -7.48
CA LEU A 98 -16.01 -2.49 -6.04
C LEU A 98 -17.31 -1.99 -5.38
N ALA A 99 -17.85 -0.86 -5.85
CA ALA A 99 -19.09 -0.30 -5.34
C ALA A 99 -20.29 -1.20 -5.68
N ILE A 100 -20.35 -1.69 -6.93
CA ILE A 100 -21.40 -2.60 -7.40
C ILE A 100 -21.29 -3.96 -6.70
N ALA A 101 -20.11 -4.57 -6.73
CA ALA A 101 -19.82 -5.85 -6.10
C ALA A 101 -20.10 -5.80 -4.59
N GLY A 102 -19.61 -4.75 -3.90
CA GLY A 102 -19.84 -4.56 -2.47
C GLY A 102 -21.32 -4.44 -2.09
N SER A 103 -22.13 -3.83 -2.95
CA SER A 103 -23.56 -3.61 -2.71
C SER A 103 -24.42 -4.82 -3.10
N LEU A 104 -24.15 -5.44 -4.26
CA LEU A 104 -25.02 -6.47 -4.84
C LEU A 104 -24.68 -7.90 -4.44
N ILE A 105 -23.39 -8.23 -4.28
CA ILE A 105 -22.97 -9.60 -3.97
C ILE A 105 -23.47 -10.00 -2.57
N PRO A 106 -23.90 -11.26 -2.37
CA PRO A 106 -24.22 -11.79 -1.05
C PRO A 106 -23.13 -11.47 -0.02
N ALA A 107 -23.53 -10.88 1.09
CA ALA A 107 -22.61 -10.38 2.11
C ALA A 107 -23.05 -10.80 3.50
N LYS A 108 -22.07 -11.11 4.35
CA LYS A 108 -22.32 -11.19 5.78
C LYS A 108 -22.47 -9.77 6.32
N LEU A 109 -23.62 -9.47 6.89
CA LEU A 109 -23.86 -8.21 7.60
C LEU A 109 -23.20 -8.28 8.98
N VAL A 110 -22.18 -7.46 9.19
CA VAL A 110 -21.42 -7.42 10.44
C VAL A 110 -21.74 -6.13 11.19
N PRO A 111 -22.23 -6.22 12.44
CA PRO A 111 -22.47 -5.04 13.26
C PRO A 111 -21.13 -4.43 13.71
N GLY A 112 -20.93 -3.15 13.42
CA GLY A 112 -19.80 -2.36 13.89
C GLY A 112 -19.83 -2.10 15.40
N VAL A 113 -18.94 -1.22 15.88
CA VAL A 113 -18.98 -0.80 17.28
C VAL A 113 -20.18 0.13 17.54
N THR A 114 -20.70 0.09 18.77
CA THR A 114 -21.68 1.10 19.21
C THR A 114 -20.99 2.46 19.33
N LEU A 115 -21.53 3.47 18.66
CA LEU A 115 -21.06 4.84 18.70
C LEU A 115 -21.52 5.54 19.99
N GLN A 116 -21.03 6.76 20.24
CA GLN A 116 -21.31 7.51 21.47
C GLN A 116 -22.80 7.84 21.66
N ASP A 117 -23.54 8.00 20.57
CA ASP A 117 -24.99 8.21 20.56
C ASP A 117 -25.81 6.92 20.70
N GLY A 118 -25.17 5.76 20.89
CA GLY A 118 -25.83 4.45 20.98
C GLY A 118 -26.15 3.81 19.62
N SER A 119 -25.98 4.54 18.51
CA SER A 119 -26.21 4.01 17.16
C SER A 119 -25.11 3.01 16.76
N ARG A 120 -25.39 2.23 15.71
CA ARG A 120 -24.46 1.22 15.20
C ARG A 120 -24.51 1.11 13.68
N LEU A 121 -23.34 1.23 13.05
CA LEU A 121 -23.17 1.01 11.62
C LEU A 121 -23.12 -0.50 11.31
N HIS A 122 -23.63 -0.89 10.15
CA HIS A 122 -23.61 -2.27 9.68
C HIS A 122 -22.81 -2.36 8.39
N TYR A 123 -21.86 -3.28 8.36
CA TYR A 123 -20.91 -3.43 7.25
C TYR A 123 -21.24 -4.70 6.46
N ARG A 124 -21.27 -4.58 5.13
CA ARG A 124 -21.43 -5.72 4.23
C ARG A 124 -20.06 -6.34 3.95
N CYS A 125 -19.73 -7.44 4.61
CA CYS A 125 -18.48 -8.16 4.42
C CYS A 125 -18.62 -9.21 3.31
N ASN A 126 -18.19 -8.85 2.11
CA ASN A 126 -18.15 -9.68 0.91
C ASN A 126 -16.86 -9.47 0.10
N GLY A 127 -15.82 -8.90 0.70
CA GLY A 127 -14.57 -8.57 0.02
C GLY A 127 -13.87 -9.80 -0.58
N LEU A 128 -13.84 -10.92 0.15
CA LEU A 128 -13.24 -12.17 -0.35
C LEU A 128 -13.95 -12.69 -1.61
N LEU A 129 -15.28 -12.76 -1.59
CA LEU A 129 -16.05 -13.22 -2.75
C LEU A 129 -15.91 -12.24 -3.93
N SER A 130 -15.89 -10.93 -3.66
CA SER A 130 -15.67 -9.91 -4.69
C SER A 130 -14.30 -10.09 -5.35
N MET A 131 -13.25 -10.32 -4.56
CA MET A 131 -11.91 -10.59 -5.06
C MET A 131 -11.85 -11.87 -5.91
N LEU A 132 -12.46 -12.96 -5.43
CA LEU A 132 -12.51 -14.26 -6.12
C LEU A 132 -13.33 -14.23 -7.41
N LEU A 133 -14.24 -13.27 -7.60
CA LEU A 133 -14.96 -13.06 -8.85
C LEU A 133 -14.20 -12.15 -9.81
N LEU A 134 -13.53 -11.12 -9.31
CA LEU A 134 -12.76 -10.18 -10.13
C LEU A 134 -11.54 -10.85 -10.78
N ALA A 135 -10.80 -11.68 -10.05
CA ALA A 135 -9.58 -12.28 -10.59
C ALA A 135 -9.83 -13.20 -11.81
N PRO A 136 -10.80 -14.14 -11.79
CA PRO A 136 -11.15 -14.92 -12.98
C PRO A 136 -11.74 -14.07 -14.10
N LEU A 137 -12.55 -13.05 -13.78
CA LEU A 137 -13.11 -12.13 -14.77
C LEU A 137 -12.00 -11.43 -15.57
N LEU A 138 -10.98 -10.92 -14.89
CA LEU A 138 -9.81 -10.32 -15.54
C LEU A 138 -9.02 -11.36 -16.34
N GLY A 139 -8.87 -12.59 -15.82
CA GLY A 139 -8.21 -13.69 -16.54
C GLY A 139 -8.92 -14.09 -17.84
N VAL A 140 -10.26 -14.17 -17.83
CA VAL A 140 -11.08 -14.42 -19.02
C VAL A 140 -10.96 -13.26 -20.00
N GLY A 141 -11.08 -12.02 -19.53
CA GLY A 141 -10.91 -10.84 -20.39
C GLY A 141 -9.53 -10.78 -21.05
N ALA A 142 -8.48 -11.18 -20.33
CA ALA A 142 -7.14 -11.29 -20.89
C ALA A 142 -7.02 -12.39 -21.94
N LYS A 143 -7.59 -13.58 -21.69
CA LYS A 143 -7.62 -14.68 -22.67
C LYS A 143 -8.38 -14.31 -23.95
N MET A 144 -9.43 -13.48 -23.83
CA MET A 144 -10.21 -12.97 -24.96
C MET A 144 -9.51 -11.79 -25.68
N GLY A 145 -8.34 -11.34 -25.22
CA GLY A 145 -7.63 -10.20 -25.80
C GLY A 145 -8.28 -8.84 -25.52
N LEU A 146 -9.24 -8.77 -24.58
CA LEU A 146 -9.95 -7.53 -24.24
C LEU A 146 -9.12 -6.61 -23.31
N LEU A 147 -8.19 -7.18 -22.55
CA LEU A 147 -7.34 -6.45 -21.63
C LEU A 147 -5.94 -7.06 -21.53
N SER A 148 -4.92 -6.23 -21.29
CA SER A 148 -3.58 -6.71 -20.96
C SER A 148 -3.43 -6.88 -19.45
N LEU A 149 -2.91 -8.03 -19.00
CA LEU A 149 -2.59 -8.27 -17.59
C LEU A 149 -1.46 -7.35 -17.09
N THR A 150 -0.65 -6.78 -17.97
CA THR A 150 0.47 -5.88 -17.60
C THR A 150 0.08 -4.41 -17.54
N VAL A 151 -1.16 -4.06 -17.91
CA VAL A 151 -1.58 -2.66 -18.06
C VAL A 151 -1.36 -1.81 -16.81
N ILE A 152 -1.58 -2.38 -15.62
CA ILE A 152 -1.39 -1.69 -14.35
C ILE A 152 0.10 -1.45 -14.09
N SER A 153 0.94 -2.46 -14.32
CA SER A 153 2.39 -2.33 -14.15
C SER A 153 3.03 -1.33 -15.12
N GLU A 154 2.50 -1.22 -16.35
CA GLU A 154 3.00 -0.32 -17.39
C GLU A 154 2.57 1.12 -17.17
N ARG A 155 1.36 1.33 -16.62
CA ARG A 155 0.78 2.65 -16.35
C ARG A 155 0.88 3.06 -14.88
N GLY A 156 1.77 2.44 -14.11
CA GLY A 156 1.86 2.61 -12.66
C GLY A 156 1.99 4.07 -12.21
N LEU A 157 2.83 4.87 -12.88
CA LEU A 157 3.00 6.29 -12.56
C LEU A 157 1.75 7.12 -12.88
N GLU A 158 1.12 6.87 -14.04
CA GLU A 158 -0.15 7.54 -14.39
C GLU A 158 -1.26 7.19 -13.40
N LEU A 159 -1.34 5.92 -12.97
CA LEU A 159 -2.32 5.47 -11.98
C LEU A 159 -2.05 6.06 -10.59
N LEU A 160 -0.79 6.22 -10.20
CA LEU A 160 -0.41 6.90 -8.96
C LEU A 160 -0.86 8.37 -8.99
N SER A 161 -0.55 9.10 -10.06
CA SER A 161 -0.99 10.49 -10.23
C SER A 161 -2.52 10.61 -10.25
N ALA A 162 -3.21 9.73 -10.98
CA ALA A 162 -4.68 9.69 -11.02
C ALA A 162 -5.26 9.47 -9.61
N THR A 163 -4.67 8.56 -8.85
CA THR A 163 -5.10 8.22 -7.49
C THR A 163 -4.82 9.34 -6.51
N PHE A 164 -3.69 10.05 -6.63
CA PHE A 164 -3.38 11.23 -5.84
C PHE A 164 -4.40 12.35 -6.09
N ILE A 165 -4.66 12.68 -7.36
CA ILE A 165 -5.65 13.70 -7.76
C ILE A 165 -7.04 13.30 -7.25
N PHE A 166 -7.44 12.05 -7.44
CA PHE A 166 -8.70 11.52 -6.93
C PHE A 166 -8.80 11.67 -5.41
N SER A 167 -7.77 11.26 -4.67
CA SER A 167 -7.73 11.34 -3.20
C SER A 167 -7.84 12.78 -2.70
N PHE A 168 -7.15 13.71 -3.37
CA PHE A 168 -7.20 15.13 -3.08
C PHE A 168 -8.62 15.69 -3.27
N LEU A 169 -9.24 15.41 -4.41
CA LEU A 169 -10.60 15.88 -4.74
C LEU A 169 -11.66 15.29 -3.80
N VAL A 170 -11.57 13.99 -3.51
CA VAL A 170 -12.46 13.30 -2.56
C VAL A 170 -12.31 13.91 -1.16
N ALA A 171 -11.09 14.14 -0.68
CA ALA A 171 -10.87 14.75 0.62
C ALA A 171 -11.42 16.19 0.69
N LEU A 172 -11.31 16.98 -0.38
CA LEU A 172 -11.97 18.29 -0.46
C LEU A 172 -13.50 18.18 -0.41
N ALA A 173 -14.08 17.23 -1.14
CA ALA A 173 -15.51 16.98 -1.12
C ALA A 173 -16.00 16.53 0.26
N LEU A 174 -15.26 15.66 0.94
CA LEU A 174 -15.53 15.21 2.31
C LEU A 174 -15.46 16.36 3.31
N TYR A 175 -14.44 17.22 3.20
CA TYR A 175 -14.34 18.42 4.03
C TYR A 175 -15.52 19.37 3.80
N ALA A 176 -15.86 19.67 2.54
CA ALA A 176 -16.99 20.51 2.20
C ALA A 176 -18.33 19.93 2.67
N ALA A 177 -18.51 18.61 2.57
CA ALA A 177 -19.69 17.90 3.08
C ALA A 177 -19.77 17.97 4.61
N GLY A 178 -18.63 17.80 5.29
CA GLY A 178 -18.53 17.97 6.74
C GLY A 178 -18.92 19.38 7.19
N CYS A 179 -18.35 20.43 6.58
CA CYS A 179 -18.66 21.82 6.91
C CYS A 179 -20.13 22.19 6.68
N LYS A 180 -20.79 21.57 5.69
CA LYS A 180 -22.22 21.79 5.39
C LYS A 180 -23.15 20.89 6.22
N SER A 181 -22.62 19.87 6.90
CA SER A 181 -23.42 18.91 7.66
C SER A 181 -24.02 19.57 8.90
N ARG A 182 -25.33 19.40 9.08
CA ARG A 182 -26.04 19.71 10.34
C ARG A 182 -26.39 18.45 11.14
N ASN A 183 -25.88 17.29 10.71
CA ASN A 183 -26.21 16.01 11.30
C ASN A 183 -25.61 15.87 12.70
N GLN A 184 -26.39 15.35 13.65
CA GLN A 184 -25.96 15.17 15.05
C GLN A 184 -25.56 13.73 15.39
N SER A 185 -25.72 12.79 14.45
CA SER A 185 -25.25 11.42 14.64
C SER A 185 -23.75 11.39 14.84
N SER A 186 -23.27 10.52 15.72
CA SER A 186 -21.85 10.37 16.04
C SER A 186 -20.99 10.07 14.81
N SER A 187 -21.57 9.49 13.76
CA SER A 187 -20.90 9.19 12.50
C SER A 187 -20.67 10.42 11.62
N LEU A 188 -21.66 11.31 11.53
CA LEU A 188 -21.70 12.42 10.57
C LEU A 188 -21.61 13.80 11.23
N LYS A 189 -21.53 13.84 12.57
CA LYS A 189 -21.31 15.05 13.33
C LYS A 189 -20.01 15.71 12.87
N PRO A 190 -20.06 16.98 12.44
CA PRO A 190 -18.87 17.67 11.99
C PRO A 190 -17.95 18.02 13.16
N TYR A 191 -16.67 17.75 12.98
CA TYR A 191 -15.58 18.19 13.84
C TYR A 191 -14.64 19.06 13.02
N VAL A 192 -14.88 20.37 13.07
CA VAL A 192 -14.09 21.38 12.35
C VAL A 192 -13.42 22.25 13.40
N THR A 193 -12.09 22.30 13.38
CA THR A 193 -11.26 23.09 14.29
C THR A 193 -11.11 24.54 13.82
N GLY A 194 -11.38 24.80 12.54
CA GLY A 194 -11.21 26.10 11.89
C GLY A 194 -9.88 26.22 11.14
N ASN A 195 -8.96 25.26 11.31
CA ASN A 195 -7.76 25.16 10.50
C ASN A 195 -8.02 24.24 9.29
N LEU A 196 -8.11 24.85 8.11
CA LEU A 196 -8.41 24.17 6.85
C LEU A 196 -7.48 22.98 6.57
N ILE A 197 -6.17 23.15 6.76
CA ILE A 197 -5.18 22.10 6.45
C ILE A 197 -5.36 20.91 7.39
N HIS A 198 -5.51 21.20 8.68
CA HIS A 198 -5.71 20.16 9.70
C HIS A 198 -7.01 19.38 9.46
N ASP A 199 -8.12 20.07 9.21
CA ASP A 199 -9.43 19.45 9.07
C ASP A 199 -9.60 18.71 7.73
N TRP A 200 -8.94 19.17 6.67
CA TRP A 200 -8.85 18.44 5.41
C TRP A 200 -7.96 17.20 5.52
N TRP A 201 -6.82 17.31 6.21
CA TRP A 201 -5.88 16.20 6.41
C TRP A 201 -6.49 15.07 7.26
N PHE A 202 -7.02 15.41 8.43
CA PHE A 202 -7.59 14.44 9.38
C PHE A 202 -9.08 14.16 9.14
N GLY A 203 -9.77 14.97 8.35
CA GLY A 203 -11.18 14.80 8.04
C GLY A 203 -12.12 15.45 9.05
N ALA A 204 -13.30 15.85 8.55
CA ALA A 204 -14.33 16.53 9.32
C ALA A 204 -15.40 15.60 9.90
N GLN A 205 -15.60 14.40 9.34
CA GLN A 205 -16.62 13.44 9.76
C GLN A 205 -16.01 12.08 10.10
N LEU A 206 -16.64 11.34 11.01
CA LEU A 206 -16.14 10.03 11.43
C LEU A 206 -16.31 9.02 10.31
N ASN A 207 -17.53 8.60 9.95
CA ASN A 207 -17.75 7.65 8.86
C ASN A 207 -18.75 8.22 7.85
N PRO A 208 -18.28 9.02 6.87
CA PRO A 208 -19.14 9.51 5.81
C PRO A 208 -19.57 8.36 4.90
N SER A 209 -20.82 8.40 4.44
CA SER A 209 -21.38 7.40 3.53
C SER A 209 -21.88 8.04 2.24
N PHE A 210 -21.71 7.35 1.12
CA PHE A 210 -22.23 7.76 -0.19
C PHE A 210 -23.04 6.61 -0.79
N LEU A 211 -24.30 6.88 -1.18
CA LEU A 211 -25.23 5.88 -1.72
C LEU A 211 -25.35 4.61 -0.87
N GLY A 212 -25.32 4.75 0.47
CA GLY A 212 -25.39 3.62 1.41
C GLY A 212 -24.08 2.85 1.60
N ILE A 213 -22.99 3.26 0.94
CA ILE A 213 -21.65 2.69 1.11
C ILE A 213 -20.88 3.53 2.13
N ASP A 214 -20.34 2.88 3.17
CA ASP A 214 -19.39 3.49 4.10
C ASP A 214 -18.06 3.74 3.39
N LEU A 215 -17.67 5.01 3.27
CA LEU A 215 -16.51 5.38 2.45
C LEU A 215 -15.19 4.94 3.05
N LYS A 216 -15.06 4.90 4.38
CA LYS A 216 -13.84 4.38 4.99
C LYS A 216 -13.67 2.91 4.66
N PHE A 217 -14.67 2.11 4.97
CA PHE A 217 -14.61 0.67 4.75
C PHE A 217 -14.44 0.34 3.26
N PHE A 218 -15.01 1.16 2.37
CA PHE A 218 -14.79 1.08 0.94
C PHE A 218 -13.33 1.36 0.53
N PHE A 219 -12.70 2.45 1.00
CA PHE A 219 -11.32 2.78 0.63
C PHE A 219 -10.31 1.78 1.17
N VAL A 220 -10.51 1.29 2.39
CA VAL A 220 -9.71 0.20 2.96
C VAL A 220 -9.73 -1.03 2.04
N ARG A 221 -10.95 -1.44 1.65
CA ARG A 221 -11.18 -2.60 0.80
C ARG A 221 -10.54 -2.39 -0.57
N SER A 222 -10.74 -1.23 -1.19
CA SER A 222 -10.18 -0.92 -2.50
C SER A 222 -8.66 -0.88 -2.46
N GLY A 223 -8.07 -0.34 -1.39
CA GLY A 223 -6.65 -0.35 -1.12
C GLY A 223 -6.04 -1.75 -1.07
N MET A 224 -6.67 -2.67 -0.33
CA MET A 224 -6.19 -4.07 -0.23
C MET A 224 -6.36 -4.84 -1.53
N MET A 225 -7.50 -4.65 -2.20
CA MET A 225 -7.79 -5.28 -3.48
C MET A 225 -6.84 -4.76 -4.58
N GLY A 226 -6.61 -3.45 -4.62
CA GLY A 226 -5.72 -2.81 -5.59
C GLY A 226 -4.29 -3.30 -5.45
N TRP A 227 -3.80 -3.46 -4.20
CA TRP A 227 -2.48 -4.03 -3.95
C TRP A 227 -2.31 -5.42 -4.56
N LEU A 228 -3.32 -6.30 -4.45
CA LEU A 228 -3.29 -7.62 -5.09
C LEU A 228 -3.17 -7.50 -6.61
N PHE A 229 -4.00 -6.69 -7.25
CA PHE A 229 -4.01 -6.60 -8.71
C PHE A 229 -2.78 -5.91 -9.29
N ILE A 230 -2.19 -4.96 -8.56
CA ILE A 230 -0.88 -4.40 -8.89
C ILE A 230 0.18 -5.50 -8.83
N ASN A 231 0.22 -6.28 -7.74
CA ASN A 231 1.17 -7.38 -7.58
C ASN A 231 1.03 -8.43 -8.68
N LEU A 232 -0.20 -8.83 -9.03
CA LEU A 232 -0.48 -9.76 -10.12
C LEU A 232 -0.07 -9.19 -11.49
N SER A 233 -0.30 -7.91 -11.74
CA SER A 233 0.10 -7.26 -12.99
C SER A 233 1.62 -7.21 -13.15
N VAL A 234 2.32 -6.91 -12.06
CA VAL A 234 3.78 -6.94 -12.02
C VAL A 234 4.32 -8.36 -12.19
N LEU A 235 3.70 -9.35 -11.56
CA LEU A 235 4.07 -10.76 -11.77
C LEU A 235 3.93 -11.14 -13.24
N ALA A 236 2.79 -10.80 -13.87
CA ALA A 236 2.56 -11.03 -15.30
C ALA A 236 3.65 -10.36 -16.16
N LYS A 237 4.05 -9.13 -15.82
CA LYS A 237 5.13 -8.43 -16.54
C LYS A 237 6.48 -9.16 -16.40
N THR A 238 6.83 -9.62 -15.21
CA THR A 238 8.08 -10.37 -15.00
C THR A 238 8.11 -11.73 -15.69
N ILE A 239 6.96 -12.40 -15.79
CA ILE A 239 6.83 -13.65 -16.55
C ILE A 239 7.01 -13.38 -18.04
N GLN A 240 6.36 -12.34 -18.59
CA GLN A 240 6.52 -11.94 -19.99
C GLN A 240 7.95 -11.53 -20.33
N SER A 241 8.64 -10.86 -19.41
CA SER A 241 10.04 -10.46 -19.58
C SER A 241 11.05 -11.55 -19.24
N ALA A 242 10.61 -12.77 -18.85
CA ALA A 242 11.46 -13.86 -18.40
C ALA A 242 12.46 -13.49 -17.27
N THR A 243 12.07 -12.56 -16.40
CA THR A 243 12.90 -12.02 -15.29
C THR A 243 12.42 -12.48 -13.91
N LEU A 244 11.69 -13.58 -13.83
CA LEU A 244 11.15 -14.10 -12.57
C LEU A 244 12.28 -14.57 -11.64
N SER A 245 12.42 -13.91 -10.49
CA SER A 245 13.44 -14.22 -9.48
C SER A 245 12.84 -14.84 -8.22
N HIS A 246 13.66 -15.52 -7.41
CA HIS A 246 13.26 -16.02 -6.09
C HIS A 246 12.69 -14.92 -5.19
N SER A 247 13.28 -13.73 -5.25
CA SER A 247 12.84 -12.53 -4.52
C SER A 247 11.42 -12.12 -4.89
N MET A 248 11.10 -12.12 -6.19
CA MET A 248 9.76 -11.82 -6.68
C MET A 248 8.77 -12.87 -6.20
N ILE A 249 9.07 -14.16 -6.40
CA ILE A 249 8.19 -15.26 -5.98
C ILE A 249 7.88 -15.16 -4.49
N LEU A 250 8.90 -14.94 -3.67
CA LEU A 250 8.77 -14.85 -2.22
C LEU A 250 7.88 -13.66 -1.79
N TYR A 251 8.12 -12.48 -2.35
CA TYR A 251 7.30 -11.29 -2.10
C TYR A 251 5.83 -11.53 -2.51
N GLN A 252 5.60 -12.10 -3.69
CA GLN A 252 4.25 -12.38 -4.20
C GLN A 252 3.48 -13.34 -3.28
N ILE A 253 4.13 -14.41 -2.82
CA ILE A 253 3.52 -15.37 -1.88
C ILE A 253 3.16 -14.68 -0.56
N PHE A 254 4.09 -13.91 0.02
CA PHE A 254 3.87 -13.24 1.30
C PHE A 254 2.72 -12.23 1.23
N CYS A 255 2.68 -11.39 0.19
CA CYS A 255 1.60 -10.44 -0.02
C CYS A 255 0.27 -11.15 -0.28
N LEU A 256 0.26 -12.23 -1.07
CA LEU A 256 -0.96 -12.99 -1.34
C LEU A 256 -1.54 -13.59 -0.05
N ILE A 257 -0.71 -14.23 0.78
CA ILE A 257 -1.14 -14.78 2.07
C ILE A 257 -1.72 -13.67 2.95
N TYR A 258 -1.03 -12.53 3.06
CA TYR A 258 -1.48 -11.40 3.88
C TYR A 258 -2.82 -10.82 3.40
N ILE A 259 -3.00 -10.64 2.09
CA ILE A 259 -4.24 -10.11 1.51
C ILE A 259 -5.40 -11.11 1.65
N LEU A 260 -5.13 -12.41 1.46
CA LEU A 260 -6.13 -13.45 1.68
C LEU A 260 -6.57 -13.50 3.14
N ASP A 261 -5.63 -13.44 4.07
CA ASP A 261 -5.87 -13.40 5.51
C ASP A 261 -6.68 -12.15 5.91
N TYR A 262 -6.39 -11.00 5.30
CA TYR A 262 -7.21 -9.78 5.44
C TYR A 262 -8.66 -10.01 5.01
N PHE A 263 -8.89 -10.53 3.79
CA PHE A 263 -10.25 -10.68 3.25
C PHE A 263 -11.04 -11.80 3.93
N TYR A 264 -10.37 -12.85 4.37
CA TYR A 264 -10.99 -13.91 5.17
C TYR A 264 -11.49 -13.39 6.52
N TYR A 265 -10.73 -12.49 7.16
CA TYR A 265 -11.07 -11.88 8.44
C TYR A 265 -11.60 -10.44 8.31
N GLU A 266 -12.17 -10.08 7.16
CA GLU A 266 -12.65 -8.72 6.85
C GLU A 266 -13.58 -8.17 7.95
N GLU A 267 -14.39 -9.04 8.56
CA GLU A 267 -15.31 -8.68 9.65
C GLU A 267 -14.62 -8.01 10.83
N TYR A 268 -13.37 -8.37 11.15
CA TYR A 268 -12.65 -7.79 12.27
C TYR A 268 -12.14 -6.38 11.95
N MET A 269 -12.08 -5.98 10.68
CA MET A 269 -11.65 -4.63 10.29
C MET A 269 -12.62 -3.55 10.76
N THR A 270 -13.90 -3.89 10.90
CA THR A 270 -14.96 -3.02 11.41
C THR A 270 -14.73 -2.52 12.84
N SER A 271 -13.79 -3.13 13.57
CA SER A 271 -13.41 -2.78 14.93
C SER A 271 -12.02 -2.16 15.06
N THR A 272 -11.38 -1.86 13.93
CA THR A 272 -10.07 -1.17 13.90
C THR A 272 -10.20 0.29 14.30
N TRP A 273 -9.09 0.86 14.77
CA TRP A 273 -9.02 2.27 15.18
C TRP A 273 -9.46 3.23 14.06
N ASP A 274 -9.02 2.94 12.84
CA ASP A 274 -9.18 3.73 11.63
C ASP A 274 -10.69 3.87 11.31
N ILE A 275 -11.46 2.79 11.51
CA ILE A 275 -12.92 2.79 11.38
C ILE A 275 -13.61 3.48 12.58
N ILE A 276 -13.21 3.15 13.81
CA ILE A 276 -14.00 3.52 15.01
C ILE A 276 -13.69 4.91 15.58
N ALA A 277 -12.51 5.47 15.27
CA ALA A 277 -12.00 6.63 16.00
C ALA A 277 -11.33 7.70 15.13
N GLU A 278 -10.72 7.32 14.01
CA GLU A 278 -10.14 8.31 13.09
C GLU A 278 -11.21 8.92 12.20
N ARG A 279 -11.05 10.15 11.73
CA ARG A 279 -12.00 10.76 10.79
C ARG A 279 -11.49 10.55 9.36
N LEU A 280 -12.41 10.50 8.39
CA LEU A 280 -12.01 10.28 6.99
C LEU A 280 -11.58 11.61 6.35
N GLY A 281 -10.27 11.80 6.24
CA GLY A 281 -9.64 12.92 5.54
C GLY A 281 -8.62 12.46 4.51
N PHE A 282 -7.85 13.40 3.96
CA PHE A 282 -6.84 13.10 2.93
C PHE A 282 -5.83 12.04 3.39
N MET A 283 -5.41 12.08 4.66
CA MET A 283 -4.46 11.11 5.21
C MET A 283 -4.92 9.65 5.02
N LEU A 284 -6.19 9.37 5.31
CA LEU A 284 -6.75 8.02 5.17
C LEU A 284 -7.06 7.70 3.70
N VAL A 285 -7.69 8.62 2.95
CA VAL A 285 -8.04 8.36 1.55
C VAL A 285 -6.79 8.08 0.71
N PHE A 286 -5.78 8.94 0.80
CA PHE A 286 -4.53 8.74 0.08
C PHE A 286 -3.72 7.58 0.69
N GLY A 287 -3.73 7.44 2.01
CA GLY A 287 -3.09 6.34 2.71
C GLY A 287 -3.62 4.96 2.34
N ASP A 288 -4.87 4.86 1.88
CA ASP A 288 -5.48 3.59 1.47
C ASP A 288 -5.19 3.25 0.01
N LEU A 289 -5.08 4.27 -0.84
CA LEU A 289 -5.04 4.14 -2.29
C LEU A 289 -3.64 4.35 -2.90
N GLY A 290 -2.73 5.04 -2.21
CA GLY A 290 -1.38 5.29 -2.71
C GLY A 290 -0.57 4.00 -2.80
N TRP A 291 0.05 3.75 -3.96
CA TRP A 291 0.95 2.61 -4.15
C TRP A 291 2.20 3.04 -4.93
N TRP A 292 3.36 2.51 -4.55
CA TRP A 292 4.61 2.76 -5.27
C TRP A 292 5.13 1.49 -5.93
N LEU A 293 5.76 1.64 -7.09
CA LEU A 293 6.44 0.55 -7.79
C LEU A 293 7.95 0.80 -7.78
N LEU A 294 8.70 -0.08 -7.12
CA LEU A 294 10.15 -0.03 -7.07
C LEU A 294 10.74 -1.18 -7.88
N GLY A 295 11.51 -0.87 -8.92
CA GLY A 295 12.28 -1.90 -9.60
C GLY A 295 13.51 -2.32 -8.81
N ASN A 296 13.66 -3.63 -8.58
CA ASN A 296 14.82 -4.16 -7.89
C ASN A 296 15.27 -5.49 -8.51
N LYS A 297 16.59 -5.61 -8.74
CA LYS A 297 17.24 -6.84 -9.20
C LYS A 297 18.17 -7.31 -8.10
N VAL A 298 17.72 -8.27 -7.32
CA VAL A 298 18.52 -8.89 -6.26
C VAL A 298 18.37 -10.40 -6.33
N GLU A 299 19.51 -11.07 -6.33
CA GLU A 299 19.60 -12.51 -6.15
C GLU A 299 19.77 -12.80 -4.65
N LEU A 300 18.83 -13.54 -4.10
CA LEU A 300 18.88 -13.96 -2.70
C LEU A 300 19.60 -15.30 -2.59
N THR A 301 20.45 -15.44 -1.58
CA THR A 301 20.98 -16.74 -1.20
C THR A 301 19.87 -17.61 -0.61
N THR A 302 20.00 -18.94 -0.71
CA THR A 302 19.03 -19.88 -0.11
C THR A 302 18.88 -19.62 1.40
N ALA A 303 19.97 -19.28 2.09
CA ALA A 303 19.93 -18.92 3.51
C ALA A 303 19.07 -17.67 3.78
N ALA A 304 19.19 -16.63 2.95
CA ALA A 304 18.37 -15.43 3.07
C ALA A 304 16.88 -15.70 2.81
N VAL A 305 16.56 -16.57 1.83
CA VAL A 305 15.18 -17.00 1.58
C VAL A 305 14.60 -17.74 2.79
N ILE A 306 15.33 -18.72 3.33
CA ILE A 306 14.90 -19.48 4.51
C ILE A 306 14.71 -18.54 5.72
N ALA A 307 15.66 -17.66 5.99
CA ALA A 307 15.56 -16.70 7.08
C ALA A 307 14.32 -15.80 6.92
N ASN A 308 14.05 -15.30 5.71
CA ASN A 308 12.89 -14.46 5.47
C ASN A 308 11.55 -15.23 5.64
N CYS A 309 11.48 -16.50 5.23
CA CYS A 309 10.34 -17.36 5.53
C CYS A 309 10.08 -17.49 7.03
N PHE A 310 11.12 -17.61 7.85
CA PHE A 310 10.96 -17.62 9.31
C PHE A 310 10.46 -16.27 9.84
N VAL A 311 11.00 -15.15 9.35
CA VAL A 311 10.53 -13.81 9.74
C VAL A 311 9.04 -13.65 9.42
N PHE A 312 8.62 -14.01 8.20
CA PHE A 312 7.21 -13.98 7.79
C PHE A 312 6.34 -14.89 8.67
N LEU A 313 6.75 -16.16 8.85
CA LEU A 313 5.96 -17.14 9.61
C LEU A 313 5.80 -16.73 11.07
N ILE A 314 6.88 -16.30 11.73
CA ILE A 314 6.83 -15.82 13.12
C ILE A 314 5.95 -14.57 13.19
N GLY A 315 6.14 -13.62 12.29
CA GLY A 315 5.31 -12.42 12.20
C GLY A 315 3.83 -12.74 12.06
N TYR A 316 3.50 -13.64 11.13
CA TYR A 316 2.13 -14.11 10.89
C TYR A 316 1.52 -14.78 12.12
N LEU A 317 2.24 -15.74 12.74
CA LEU A 317 1.77 -16.47 13.91
C LEU A 317 1.53 -15.54 15.11
N VAL A 318 2.43 -14.58 15.33
CA VAL A 318 2.28 -13.58 16.41
C VAL A 318 1.12 -12.63 16.11
N PHE A 319 1.06 -12.07 14.90
CA PHE A 319 0.00 -11.14 14.49
C PHE A 319 -1.38 -11.80 14.59
N ARG A 320 -1.56 -12.93 13.91
CA ARG A 320 -2.85 -13.63 13.84
C ARG A 320 -3.19 -14.26 15.17
N GLY A 321 -2.21 -14.88 15.84
CA GLY A 321 -2.38 -15.50 17.14
C GLY A 321 -2.84 -14.51 18.21
N ALA A 322 -2.20 -13.34 18.32
CA ALA A 322 -2.58 -12.32 19.29
C ALA A 322 -4.00 -11.80 19.04
N ASN A 323 -4.35 -11.51 17.78
CA ASN A 323 -5.68 -11.01 17.42
C ASN A 323 -6.77 -12.06 17.66
N LYS A 324 -6.55 -13.31 17.23
CA LYS A 324 -7.46 -14.44 17.46
C LYS A 324 -7.68 -14.65 18.96
N GLN A 325 -6.62 -14.65 19.76
CA GLN A 325 -6.69 -14.83 21.20
C GLN A 325 -7.54 -13.74 21.87
N LYS A 326 -7.38 -12.46 21.48
CA LYS A 326 -8.22 -11.37 21.98
C LYS A 326 -9.69 -11.56 21.64
N HIS A 327 -9.98 -12.03 20.42
CA HIS A 327 -11.34 -12.27 19.96
C HIS A 327 -12.00 -13.45 20.69
N ASP A 328 -11.31 -14.57 20.76
CA ASP A 328 -11.80 -15.79 21.41
C ASP A 328 -12.02 -15.52 22.91
N PHE A 329 -11.14 -14.77 23.56
CA PHE A 329 -11.33 -14.33 24.95
C PHE A 329 -12.59 -13.48 25.14
N LYS A 330 -12.88 -12.54 24.23
CA LYS A 330 -14.11 -11.72 24.30
C LYS A 330 -15.38 -12.55 24.14
N LYS A 331 -15.33 -13.65 23.38
CA LYS A 331 -16.46 -14.58 23.20
C LYS A 331 -16.62 -15.54 24.37
N ASN A 332 -15.51 -16.12 24.82
CA ASN A 332 -15.46 -17.06 25.93
C ASN A 332 -14.29 -16.73 26.86
N PRO A 333 -14.52 -15.92 27.91
CA PRO A 333 -13.47 -15.53 28.85
C PRO A 333 -12.85 -16.67 29.65
N LYS A 334 -13.42 -17.88 29.62
CA LYS A 334 -12.92 -19.08 30.32
C LYS A 334 -12.11 -20.02 29.43
N ALA A 335 -12.03 -19.74 28.12
CA ALA A 335 -11.27 -20.58 27.20
C ALA A 335 -9.79 -20.63 27.60
N LEU A 336 -9.20 -21.83 27.54
CA LEU A 336 -7.80 -22.03 27.88
C LEU A 336 -6.90 -21.31 26.87
N ILE A 337 -5.81 -20.71 27.38
CA ILE A 337 -4.77 -20.06 26.60
C ILE A 337 -3.48 -20.85 26.79
N TRP A 338 -3.00 -21.46 25.71
CA TRP A 338 -1.79 -22.31 25.71
C TRP A 338 -1.84 -23.38 26.82
N GLY A 339 -3.01 -24.03 26.95
CA GLY A 339 -3.24 -25.10 27.93
C GLY A 339 -3.50 -24.65 29.36
N LYS A 340 -3.48 -23.33 29.66
CA LYS A 340 -3.67 -22.79 31.01
C LYS A 340 -4.92 -21.89 31.09
N PRO A 341 -5.56 -21.79 32.27
CA PRO A 341 -6.62 -20.81 32.49
C PRO A 341 -6.14 -19.38 32.19
N PRO A 342 -6.97 -18.52 31.59
CA PRO A 342 -6.58 -17.16 31.25
C PRO A 342 -6.38 -16.32 32.51
N LYS A 343 -5.25 -15.61 32.59
CA LYS A 343 -5.02 -14.59 33.61
C LYS A 343 -5.66 -13.28 33.16
N VAL A 344 -6.55 -12.73 33.98
CA VAL A 344 -7.35 -11.54 33.65
C VAL A 344 -7.22 -10.50 34.76
N VAL A 345 -7.03 -9.24 34.40
CA VAL A 345 -6.95 -8.09 35.32
C VAL A 345 -8.29 -7.36 35.31
N GLY A 346 -8.83 -7.09 36.51
CA GLY A 346 -10.14 -6.45 36.70
C GLY A 346 -11.29 -7.12 35.96
N GLY A 347 -11.20 -8.43 35.70
CA GLY A 347 -12.20 -9.22 34.96
C GLY A 347 -12.38 -8.85 33.49
N LYS A 348 -11.55 -7.95 32.94
CA LYS A 348 -11.75 -7.38 31.58
C LYS A 348 -10.51 -7.44 30.69
N LEU A 349 -9.30 -7.34 31.26
CA LEU A 349 -8.05 -7.22 30.49
C LEU A 349 -7.26 -8.52 30.54
N LEU A 350 -6.94 -9.06 29.38
CA LEU A 350 -6.21 -10.32 29.27
C LEU A 350 -4.71 -10.10 29.51
N ALA A 351 -4.14 -10.77 30.53
CA ALA A 351 -2.73 -10.69 30.91
C ALA A 351 -2.01 -12.06 30.81
N SER A 352 -2.38 -12.86 29.81
CA SER A 352 -1.78 -14.16 29.51
C SER A 352 -1.72 -14.39 28.00
N GLY A 353 -0.92 -15.37 27.56
CA GLY A 353 -0.65 -15.57 26.14
C GLY A 353 0.15 -14.41 25.53
N TYR A 354 -0.17 -14.02 24.30
CA TYR A 354 0.48 -12.89 23.63
C TYR A 354 0.30 -11.58 24.40
N TRP A 355 -0.89 -11.35 24.95
CA TRP A 355 -1.22 -10.15 25.73
C TRP A 355 -0.59 -10.16 27.13
N GLY A 356 -0.03 -11.29 27.57
CA GLY A 356 0.81 -11.36 28.77
C GLY A 356 2.29 -11.09 28.52
N ILE A 357 2.74 -11.16 27.26
CA ILE A 357 4.14 -10.92 26.87
C ILE A 357 4.37 -9.43 26.63
N ALA A 358 3.52 -8.81 25.81
CA ALA A 358 3.53 -7.39 25.54
C ALA A 358 2.10 -6.89 25.29
N ARG A 359 1.82 -5.64 25.69
CA ARG A 359 0.46 -5.06 25.59
C ARG A 359 -0.01 -4.93 24.14
N HIS A 360 0.92 -4.84 23.20
CA HIS A 360 0.71 -4.76 21.76
C HIS A 360 1.55 -5.79 21.00
N CYS A 361 1.58 -7.05 21.44
CA CYS A 361 2.28 -8.13 20.74
C CYS A 361 1.84 -8.29 19.26
N ASN A 362 0.59 -7.97 18.96
CA ASN A 362 0.09 -7.96 17.58
C ASN A 362 0.79 -6.90 16.70
N TYR A 363 1.30 -5.79 17.27
CA TYR A 363 2.05 -4.76 16.52
C TYR A 363 3.44 -5.29 16.16
N LEU A 364 4.06 -6.07 17.05
CA LEU A 364 5.32 -6.76 16.74
C LEU A 364 5.15 -7.74 15.58
N GLY A 365 4.07 -8.54 15.58
CA GLY A 365 3.77 -9.43 14.47
C GLY A 365 3.62 -8.68 13.14
N ASP A 366 2.94 -7.53 13.16
CA ASP A 366 2.75 -6.68 11.97
C ASP A 366 4.07 -6.09 11.46
N LEU A 367 4.97 -5.67 12.37
CA LEU A 367 6.31 -5.20 12.02
C LEU A 367 7.18 -6.28 11.37
N LEU A 368 7.10 -7.52 11.88
CA LEU A 368 7.82 -8.66 11.29
C LEU A 368 7.27 -8.99 9.89
N LEU A 369 5.96 -8.93 9.70
CA LEU A 369 5.34 -9.08 8.37
C LEU A 369 5.82 -7.97 7.42
N ALA A 370 5.78 -6.71 7.86
CA ALA A 370 6.25 -5.59 7.05
C ALA A 370 7.73 -5.72 6.67
N LEU A 371 8.58 -6.12 7.62
CA LEU A 371 9.98 -6.40 7.37
C LEU A 371 10.15 -7.52 6.34
N SER A 372 9.38 -8.60 6.45
CA SER A 372 9.45 -9.74 5.53
C SER A 372 9.05 -9.41 4.09
N PHE A 373 8.26 -8.36 3.87
CA PHE A 373 7.95 -7.83 2.54
C PHE A 373 9.14 -7.06 1.94
N SER A 374 9.95 -6.41 2.77
CA SER A 374 11.12 -5.64 2.34
C SER A 374 12.38 -6.49 2.17
N LEU A 375 12.56 -7.53 2.99
CA LEU A 375 13.73 -8.42 2.96
C LEU A 375 14.04 -9.08 1.59
N PRO A 376 13.06 -9.43 0.73
CA PRO A 376 13.35 -9.94 -0.60
C PRO A 376 14.11 -8.92 -1.47
N CYS A 377 14.14 -7.65 -1.08
CA CYS A 377 14.88 -6.61 -1.80
C CYS A 377 16.38 -6.59 -1.49
N GLY A 378 16.87 -7.44 -0.58
CA GLY A 378 18.26 -7.37 -0.12
C GLY A 378 18.58 -6.02 0.53
N ILE A 379 19.86 -5.64 0.52
CA ILE A 379 20.36 -4.42 1.18
C ILE A 379 20.92 -3.39 0.19
N SER A 380 20.67 -3.58 -1.11
CA SER A 380 21.18 -2.71 -2.19
C SER A 380 20.58 -1.31 -2.17
N SER A 381 19.39 -1.15 -1.60
CA SER A 381 18.69 0.12 -1.48
C SER A 381 18.00 0.23 -0.13
N PRO A 382 17.99 1.42 0.50
CA PRO A 382 17.22 1.67 1.71
C PRO A 382 15.72 1.86 1.41
N VAL A 383 15.34 2.15 0.16
CA VAL A 383 13.96 2.49 -0.22
C VAL A 383 12.93 1.44 0.22
N PRO A 384 13.19 0.12 0.04
CA PRO A 384 12.33 -0.93 0.58
C PRO A 384 12.06 -0.85 2.09
N TYR A 385 13.03 -0.39 2.86
CA TYR A 385 12.93 -0.40 4.30
C TYR A 385 12.17 0.81 4.85
N PHE A 386 11.84 1.80 4.00
CA PHE A 386 10.96 2.89 4.42
C PHE A 386 9.59 2.38 4.89
N TYR A 387 9.06 1.30 4.32
CA TYR A 387 7.78 0.74 4.75
C TYR A 387 7.80 0.24 6.21
N PRO A 388 8.66 -0.72 6.61
CA PRO A 388 8.72 -1.16 8.01
C PRO A 388 9.16 -0.05 8.98
N ILE A 389 10.04 0.87 8.56
CA ILE A 389 10.45 2.02 9.38
C ILE A 389 9.25 2.96 9.63
N TYR A 390 8.51 3.28 8.58
CA TYR A 390 7.30 4.08 8.65
C TYR A 390 6.26 3.42 9.58
N LEU A 391 6.01 2.13 9.38
CA LEU A 391 5.06 1.36 10.18
C LEU A 391 5.48 1.35 11.67
N LEU A 392 6.77 1.24 11.97
CA LEU A 392 7.28 1.33 13.34
C LEU A 392 6.93 2.67 13.99
N ILE A 393 7.21 3.78 13.32
CA ILE A 393 6.89 5.12 13.82
C ILE A 393 5.38 5.23 14.08
N LEU A 394 4.58 4.81 13.11
CA LEU A 394 3.12 4.84 13.21
C LEU A 394 2.61 4.01 14.38
N LEU A 395 3.10 2.79 14.55
CA LEU A 395 2.66 1.89 15.61
C LEU A 395 3.06 2.40 16.99
N ILE A 396 4.21 3.09 17.13
CA ILE A 396 4.59 3.76 18.38
C ILE A 396 3.59 4.90 18.70
N TRP A 397 3.27 5.75 17.73
CA TRP A 397 2.28 6.82 17.94
C TRP A 397 0.90 6.27 18.27
N ARG A 398 0.49 5.21 17.57
CA ARG A 398 -0.80 4.55 17.78
C ARG A 398 -0.88 3.85 19.14
N GLU A 399 0.18 3.16 19.56
CA GLU A 399 0.28 2.55 20.88
C GLU A 399 0.10 3.60 21.98
N ARG A 400 0.80 4.74 21.89
CA ARG A 400 0.67 5.82 22.88
C ARG A 400 -0.76 6.37 22.98
N ARG A 401 -1.45 6.50 21.85
CA ARG A 401 -2.86 6.93 21.83
C ARG A 401 -3.78 5.89 22.45
N ASP A 402 -3.56 4.60 22.18
CA ASP A 402 -4.36 3.52 22.76
C ASP A 402 -4.12 3.39 24.27
N GLU A 403 -2.88 3.52 24.73
CA GLU A 403 -2.50 3.57 26.15
C GLU A 403 -3.23 4.70 26.90
N ALA A 404 -3.24 5.91 26.35
CA ALA A 404 -3.90 7.05 26.97
C ALA A 404 -5.42 6.81 27.13
N ARG A 405 -6.07 6.28 26.09
CA ARG A 405 -7.50 5.93 26.14
C ARG A 405 -7.79 4.78 27.09
N CYS A 406 -6.93 3.75 27.11
CA CYS A 406 -7.09 2.63 28.02
C CYS A 406 -6.88 3.06 29.48
N ALA A 407 -5.95 3.97 29.76
CA ALA A 407 -5.76 4.57 31.07
C ALA A 407 -7.00 5.35 31.53
N GLU A 408 -7.58 6.18 30.65
CA GLU A 408 -8.80 6.93 30.96
C GLU A 408 -10.01 6.01 31.21
N LYS A 409 -10.15 4.97 30.37
CA LYS A 409 -11.27 4.03 30.42
C LYS A 409 -11.22 3.05 31.59
N TYR A 410 -10.04 2.49 31.87
CA TYR A 410 -9.88 1.40 32.85
C TYR A 410 -9.26 1.86 34.17
N LYS A 411 -8.70 3.09 34.23
CA LYS A 411 -8.19 3.72 35.46
C LYS A 411 -7.21 2.78 36.20
N GLU A 412 -7.44 2.51 37.48
CA GLU A 412 -6.59 1.64 38.31
C GLU A 412 -6.38 0.23 37.74
N VAL A 413 -7.39 -0.33 37.06
CA VAL A 413 -7.28 -1.63 36.39
C VAL A 413 -6.22 -1.59 35.28
N TRP A 414 -6.07 -0.45 34.60
CA TRP A 414 -5.00 -0.25 33.63
C TRP A 414 -3.63 -0.16 34.30
N ALA A 415 -3.53 0.53 35.43
CA ALA A 415 -2.28 0.63 36.19
C ALA A 415 -1.78 -0.75 36.65
N GLU A 416 -2.69 -1.60 37.16
CA GLU A 416 -2.37 -2.98 37.52
C GLU A 416 -1.94 -3.80 36.30
N TYR A 417 -2.65 -3.66 35.17
CA TYR A 417 -2.30 -4.36 33.94
C TYR A 417 -0.91 -3.98 33.42
N ARG A 418 -0.57 -2.68 33.41
CA ARG A 418 0.77 -2.19 33.04
C ARG A 418 1.87 -2.72 33.95
N ARG A 419 1.59 -2.92 35.24
CA ARG A 419 2.56 -3.52 36.18
C ARG A 419 2.84 -4.99 35.85
N LEU A 420 1.81 -5.74 35.44
CA LEU A 420 1.96 -7.15 35.09
C LEU A 420 2.58 -7.37 33.71
N VAL A 421 2.27 -6.51 32.75
CA VAL A 421 2.74 -6.59 31.37
C VAL A 421 3.45 -5.28 31.05
N PRO A 422 4.71 -5.08 31.44
CA PRO A 422 5.38 -3.77 31.35
C PRO A 422 5.74 -3.37 29.91
N TRP A 423 5.96 -4.35 29.04
CA TRP A 423 6.39 -4.15 27.65
C TRP A 423 5.23 -3.72 26.74
N ARG A 424 5.51 -2.74 25.87
CA ARG A 424 4.55 -2.17 24.94
C ARG A 424 4.45 -3.02 23.68
N ILE A 425 5.51 -3.05 22.89
CA ILE A 425 5.55 -3.71 21.58
C ILE A 425 6.67 -4.75 21.55
N LEU A 426 7.90 -4.35 21.92
CA LEU A 426 9.10 -5.18 21.86
C LEU A 426 9.39 -5.71 23.26
N PRO A 427 9.06 -6.98 23.56
CA PRO A 427 9.31 -7.53 24.88
C PRO A 427 10.79 -7.41 25.24
N TYR A 428 11.06 -7.03 26.49
CA TYR A 428 12.40 -6.80 27.05
C TYR A 428 13.15 -5.56 26.54
N PHE A 429 12.53 -4.73 25.69
CA PHE A 429 13.16 -3.52 25.15
C PHE A 429 12.26 -2.28 25.23
N TYR A 430 11.00 -2.38 24.79
CA TYR A 430 10.02 -1.28 24.72
C TYR A 430 8.61 -1.78 25.00
#